data_AF-A0A2Z6PPA2-F1
#
_entry.id   AF-A0A2Z6PPA2-F1
#
_cell.length_a   1.000
_cell.length_b   1.000
_cell.length_c   1.000
_cell.angle_alpha   90.00
_cell.angle_beta   90.00
_cell.angle_gamma   90.00
#
_symmetry.space_group_name_H-M   'P 1'
#
loop_
_entity.id
_entity.type
_entity.pdbx_description
1 polymer ?
#
loop_
_entity_poly.entity_id
_entity_poly.type
_entity_poly.pdbx_seq_one_letter_code
_entity_poly.pdbx_strand_id
1 'polypeptide(L)'
;MNYSHNMASLALNVLGSESMTEVNNLHEPAFTLELPIYYLQTQCPQNNSGFSFPYQIAATTEQQEIKCAQGINLWRNSSYEINDDLYKGYHRGNLEGRINEIVSAFDFLNSNRDGFNVTVWYNSTYKGNTSLVPTALLRIPRSVNLVVLTSLVYEKQHKLRIMMKMHGLGDGPYWTISYGYFLALSMIYMSCFVIFGSIL
;
A
#
# COMPACT_ATOMS: atom_id res chain seq x y z
N MET A 1 -3.49 22.43 -7.62
CA MET A 1 -3.37 21.18 -6.82
C MET A 1 -1.89 20.83 -6.75
N ASN A 2 -1.33 20.71 -5.54
CA ASN A 2 0.12 20.67 -5.33
C ASN A 2 0.64 19.22 -5.52
N TYR A 3 1.37 18.97 -6.61
CA TYR A 3 1.79 17.62 -7.05
C TYR A 3 2.67 16.86 -6.02
N SER A 4 3.41 17.57 -5.17
CA SER A 4 4.30 16.97 -4.17
C SER A 4 3.54 16.17 -3.10
N HIS A 5 2.32 16.60 -2.74
CA HIS A 5 1.48 15.89 -1.76
C HIS A 5 0.89 14.59 -2.33
N ASN A 6 0.69 14.53 -3.65
CA ASN A 6 0.09 13.38 -4.32
C ASN A 6 1.10 12.23 -4.46
N MET A 7 2.38 12.53 -4.71
CA MET A 7 3.43 11.50 -4.81
C MET A 7 3.71 10.82 -3.47
N ALA A 8 3.69 11.57 -2.36
CA ALA A 8 3.81 10.99 -1.01
C ALA A 8 2.58 10.14 -0.62
N SER A 9 1.39 10.54 -1.06
CA SER A 9 0.16 9.75 -0.92
C SER A 9 0.22 8.45 -1.74
N LEU A 10 0.77 8.49 -2.96
CA LEU A 10 0.97 7.32 -3.81
C LEU A 10 1.94 6.29 -3.18
N ALA A 11 2.91 6.73 -2.38
CA ALA A 11 3.80 5.82 -1.64
C ALA A 11 3.10 5.03 -0.52
N LEU A 12 1.94 5.51 -0.06
CA LEU A 12 1.06 4.80 0.89
C LEU A 12 0.09 3.85 0.19
N ASN A 13 0.00 3.91 -1.15
CA ASN A 13 -0.85 3.04 -1.94
C ASN A 13 0.00 1.97 -2.63
N VAL A 14 -0.49 0.74 -2.64
CA VAL A 14 0.16 -0.30 -3.45
C VAL A 14 -0.18 -0.04 -4.90
N LEU A 15 0.86 0.24 -5.68
CA LEU A 15 0.80 0.36 -7.12
C LEU A 15 1.07 -0.99 -7.77
N GLY A 16 0.23 -1.35 -8.72
CA GLY A 16 0.33 -2.56 -9.53
C GLY A 16 0.08 -2.25 -11.00
N SER A 17 0.36 -3.23 -11.85
CA SER A 17 0.09 -3.16 -13.29
C SER A 17 -0.36 -4.53 -13.78
N GLU A 18 -1.12 -4.53 -14.86
CA GLU A 18 -1.48 -5.74 -15.63
C GLU A 18 -0.32 -6.26 -16.48
N SER A 19 0.77 -5.49 -16.61
CA SER A 19 1.97 -5.95 -17.30
C SER A 19 2.56 -7.18 -16.64
N MET A 20 3.10 -8.06 -17.47
CA MET A 20 3.81 -9.25 -17.03
C MET A 20 5.02 -8.86 -16.17
N THR A 21 5.27 -9.61 -15.11
CA THR A 21 6.42 -9.39 -14.24
C THR A 21 7.74 -9.60 -14.99
N GLU A 22 8.68 -8.67 -14.80
CA GLU A 22 9.99 -8.70 -15.42
C GLU A 22 11.09 -9.20 -14.46
N VAL A 23 12.31 -9.26 -14.97
CA VAL A 23 13.51 -9.74 -14.25
C VAL A 23 14.05 -8.74 -13.24
N ASN A 24 13.58 -7.49 -13.29
CA ASN A 24 13.98 -6.42 -12.39
C ASN A 24 12.73 -5.70 -11.86
N ASN A 25 12.86 -5.07 -10.68
CA ASN A 25 11.81 -4.27 -10.04
C ASN A 25 12.10 -2.76 -10.13
N LEU A 26 13.14 -2.34 -10.87
CA LEU A 26 13.58 -0.95 -10.96
C LEU A 26 12.67 -0.12 -11.86
N HIS A 27 12.32 -0.68 -13.02
CA HIS A 27 11.40 -0.04 -13.94
C HIS A 27 10.11 -0.85 -14.03
N GLU A 28 8.98 -0.17 -13.91
CA GLU A 28 7.68 -0.85 -14.02
C GLU A 28 7.34 -0.99 -15.52
N PRO A 29 7.15 -2.21 -16.06
CA PRO A 29 6.91 -2.42 -17.49
C PRO A 29 5.64 -1.76 -18.01
N ALA A 30 4.74 -1.37 -17.11
CA ALA A 30 3.55 -0.58 -17.45
C ALA A 30 3.89 0.71 -18.21
N PHE A 31 4.98 1.38 -17.82
CA PHE A 31 5.39 2.66 -18.39
C PHE A 31 5.94 2.54 -19.82
N THR A 32 6.44 1.37 -20.21
CA THR A 32 6.96 1.14 -21.58
C THR A 32 5.92 0.54 -22.51
N LEU A 33 4.92 -0.14 -21.96
CA LEU A 33 3.85 -0.82 -22.70
C LEU A 33 2.56 0.01 -22.81
N GLU A 34 2.56 1.26 -22.33
CA GLU A 34 1.37 2.15 -22.25
C GLU A 34 0.19 1.49 -21.52
N LEU A 35 0.47 0.59 -20.57
CA LEU A 35 -0.55 -0.09 -19.78
C LEU A 35 -0.91 0.73 -18.54
N PRO A 36 -2.18 0.75 -18.10
CA PRO A 36 -2.57 1.52 -16.93
C PRO A 36 -1.89 1.01 -15.66
N ILE A 37 -1.60 1.94 -14.75
CA ILE A 37 -1.15 1.64 -13.39
C ILE A 37 -2.36 1.63 -12.49
N TYR A 38 -2.46 0.61 -11.65
CA TYR A 38 -3.53 0.46 -10.69
C TYR A 38 -3.06 0.84 -9.30
N TYR A 39 -3.85 1.64 -8.59
CA TYR A 39 -3.72 1.79 -7.14
C TYR A 39 -4.85 1.03 -6.45
N LEU A 40 -4.53 0.35 -5.35
CA LEU A 40 -5.51 -0.43 -4.60
C LEU A 40 -6.30 0.43 -3.62
N GLN A 41 -7.63 0.31 -3.64
CA GLN A 41 -8.56 0.93 -2.70
C GLN A 41 -9.61 -0.10 -2.25
N THR A 42 -10.19 0.06 -1.06
CA THR A 42 -11.26 -0.85 -0.57
C THR A 42 -12.55 -0.73 -1.38
N GLN A 43 -12.85 0.46 -1.90
CA GLN A 43 -13.97 0.76 -2.77
C GLN A 43 -13.54 1.78 -3.80
N CYS A 44 -13.72 1.45 -5.08
CA CYS A 44 -13.41 2.38 -6.17
C CYS A 44 -14.62 3.27 -6.49
N PRO A 45 -14.39 4.52 -6.95
CA PRO A 45 -15.46 5.39 -7.43
C PRO A 45 -16.25 4.73 -8.58
N GLN A 46 -17.57 4.95 -8.63
CA GLN A 46 -18.41 4.40 -9.72
C GLN A 46 -17.98 4.90 -11.10
N ASN A 47 -17.58 6.18 -11.19
CA ASN A 47 -16.98 6.74 -12.40
C ASN A 47 -15.47 6.58 -12.29
N ASN A 48 -15.01 5.36 -12.55
CA ASN A 48 -13.60 4.98 -12.55
C ASN A 48 -12.86 5.54 -13.78
N SER A 49 -13.13 6.81 -14.14
CA SER A 49 -12.38 7.54 -15.17
C SER A 49 -10.99 7.75 -14.61
N GLY A 50 -10.06 6.88 -15.01
CA GLY A 50 -8.66 6.97 -14.62
C GLY A 50 -8.15 8.39 -14.86
N PHE A 51 -7.28 8.87 -13.96
CA PHE A 51 -6.61 10.15 -14.17
C PHE A 51 -5.25 9.88 -14.81
N SER A 52 -4.86 10.72 -15.76
CA SER A 52 -3.51 10.68 -16.31
C SER A 52 -2.60 11.64 -15.58
N PHE A 53 -1.33 11.26 -15.43
CA PHE A 53 -0.28 12.17 -14.98
C PHE A 53 0.86 12.20 -16.00
N PRO A 54 1.43 13.37 -16.27
CA PRO A 54 2.60 13.46 -17.14
C PRO A 54 3.84 12.98 -16.37
N TYR A 55 4.66 12.16 -17.02
CA TYR A 55 5.99 11.77 -16.54
C TYR A 55 7.03 11.97 -17.63
N GLN A 56 8.29 12.12 -17.24
CA GLN A 56 9.39 12.31 -18.19
C GLN A 56 10.35 11.14 -18.18
N ILE A 57 10.56 10.53 -19.34
CA ILE A 57 11.64 9.56 -19.60
C ILE A 57 12.47 10.13 -20.76
N ALA A 58 13.79 10.18 -20.60
CA ALA A 58 14.72 10.58 -21.67
C ALA A 58 14.32 11.87 -22.43
N ALA A 59 13.79 12.87 -21.71
CA ALA A 59 13.31 14.16 -22.21
C ALA A 59 12.03 14.15 -23.09
N THR A 60 11.33 13.01 -23.24
CA THR A 60 9.95 12.98 -23.76
C THR A 60 8.94 13.05 -22.62
N THR A 61 7.80 13.71 -22.85
CA THR A 61 6.71 13.79 -21.87
C THR A 61 5.63 12.80 -22.27
N GLU A 62 5.52 11.73 -21.50
CA GLU A 62 4.53 10.68 -21.70
C GLU A 62 3.39 10.84 -20.69
N GLN A 63 2.20 10.37 -21.06
CA GLN A 63 1.03 10.36 -20.17
C GLN A 63 0.78 8.95 -19.67
N GLN A 64 0.86 8.76 -18.35
CA GLN A 64 0.52 7.49 -17.72
C GLN A 64 -0.90 7.53 -17.18
N GLU A 65 -1.73 6.57 -17.58
CA GLU A 65 -3.07 6.38 -17.01
C GLU A 65 -2.99 5.68 -15.65
N ILE A 66 -3.67 6.21 -14.65
CA ILE A 66 -3.86 5.60 -13.33
C ILE A 66 -5.33 5.23 -13.12
N LYS A 67 -5.59 3.98 -12.75
CA LYS A 67 -6.92 3.44 -12.43
C LYS A 67 -7.01 2.96 -10.99
N CYS A 68 -8.21 3.02 -10.42
CA CYS A 68 -8.49 2.39 -9.14
C CYS A 68 -8.79 0.91 -9.35
N ALA A 69 -8.08 0.05 -8.63
CA ALA A 69 -8.41 -1.36 -8.50
C ALA A 69 -8.95 -1.64 -7.09
N GLN A 70 -10.02 -2.43 -7.02
CA GLN A 70 -10.58 -2.80 -5.74
C GLN A 70 -9.76 -3.93 -5.11
N GLY A 71 -9.19 -3.68 -3.94
CA GLY A 71 -8.52 -4.71 -3.15
C GLY A 71 -9.55 -5.59 -2.46
N ILE A 72 -9.54 -6.90 -2.75
CA ILE A 72 -10.38 -7.88 -2.07
C ILE A 72 -9.59 -8.48 -0.90
N ASN A 73 -10.05 -8.22 0.33
CA ASN A 73 -9.48 -8.82 1.53
C ASN A 73 -10.21 -10.13 1.81
N LEU A 74 -9.55 -11.26 1.57
CA LEU A 74 -10.07 -12.60 1.79
C LEU A 74 -9.43 -13.21 3.03
N TRP A 75 -10.26 -13.60 4.00
CA TRP A 75 -9.82 -14.35 5.17
C TRP A 75 -10.08 -15.84 4.96
N ARG A 76 -9.11 -16.68 5.34
CA ARG A 76 -9.20 -18.14 5.29
C ARG A 76 -8.79 -18.73 6.63
N ASN A 77 -9.41 -19.87 6.97
CA ASN A 77 -9.22 -20.51 8.27
C ASN A 77 -8.11 -21.57 8.24
N SER A 78 -7.77 -22.10 7.07
CA SER A 78 -6.79 -23.17 6.91
C SER A 78 -5.71 -22.82 5.87
N SER A 79 -4.50 -23.34 6.09
CA SER A 79 -3.40 -23.24 5.12
C SER A 79 -3.72 -23.96 3.80
N TYR A 80 -4.55 -25.00 3.86
CA TYR A 80 -5.03 -25.71 2.66
C TYR A 80 -5.85 -24.79 1.75
N GLU A 81 -6.84 -24.08 2.31
CA GLU A 81 -7.67 -23.13 1.53
C GLU A 81 -6.82 -21.99 0.95
N ILE A 82 -5.84 -21.49 1.71
CA ILE A 82 -4.90 -20.46 1.22
C ILE A 82 -4.11 -20.98 0.02
N ASN A 83 -3.57 -22.21 0.13
CA ASN A 83 -2.79 -22.80 -0.96
C ASN A 83 -3.64 -23.09 -2.20
N ASP A 84 -4.87 -23.58 -2.03
CA ASP A 84 -5.81 -23.81 -3.14
C ASP A 84 -6.14 -22.50 -3.87
N ASP A 85 -6.48 -21.45 -3.12
CA ASP A 85 -6.77 -20.12 -3.67
C ASP A 85 -5.57 -19.49 -4.39
N LEU A 86 -4.36 -19.63 -3.83
CA LEU A 86 -3.12 -19.17 -4.46
C LEU A 86 -2.73 -20.00 -5.69
N TYR A 87 -3.11 -21.28 -5.76
CA TYR A 87 -2.69 -22.16 -6.84
C TYR A 87 -3.63 -22.08 -8.05
N LYS A 88 -4.94 -22.10 -7.82
CA LYS A 88 -5.96 -22.19 -8.88
C LYS A 88 -6.00 -21.01 -9.84
N GLY A 89 -5.44 -19.87 -9.46
CA GLY A 89 -5.37 -18.69 -10.32
C GLY A 89 -4.26 -18.76 -11.37
N TYR A 90 -3.16 -19.46 -11.06
CA TYR A 90 -1.95 -19.47 -11.90
C TYR A 90 -2.01 -20.53 -12.99
N HIS A 91 -1.23 -20.33 -14.06
CA HIS A 91 -1.24 -21.20 -15.25
C HIS A 91 -1.08 -22.72 -14.99
N ARG A 92 -0.40 -23.15 -13.91
CA ARG A 92 -0.29 -24.59 -13.56
C ARG A 92 -1.55 -25.17 -12.91
N GLY A 93 -2.34 -24.35 -12.22
CA GLY A 93 -3.59 -24.75 -11.59
C GLY A 93 -4.84 -24.35 -12.40
N ASN A 94 -4.69 -23.47 -13.39
CA ASN A 94 -5.77 -22.83 -14.12
C ASN A 94 -5.84 -23.33 -15.57
N LEU A 95 -6.43 -24.51 -15.75
CA LEU A 95 -6.63 -25.10 -17.09
C LEU A 95 -7.60 -24.29 -17.96
N GLU A 96 -8.47 -23.49 -17.32
CA GLU A 96 -9.49 -22.67 -18.01
C GLU A 96 -8.98 -21.29 -18.43
N GLY A 97 -7.77 -20.89 -18.02
CA GLY A 97 -7.18 -19.59 -18.37
C GLY A 97 -7.93 -18.38 -17.81
N ARG A 98 -8.63 -18.52 -16.67
CA ARG A 98 -9.35 -17.41 -16.04
C ARG A 98 -8.40 -16.39 -15.40
N ILE A 99 -8.74 -15.10 -15.40
CA ILE A 99 -7.91 -14.05 -14.77
C ILE A 99 -8.31 -13.91 -13.29
N ASN A 100 -7.74 -14.74 -12.42
CA ASN A 100 -8.03 -14.75 -10.99
C ASN A 100 -6.79 -15.06 -10.13
N GLU A 101 -5.62 -14.60 -10.56
CA GLU A 101 -4.37 -14.76 -9.82
C GLU A 101 -4.37 -13.94 -8.52
N ILE A 102 -4.05 -14.59 -7.41
CA ILE A 102 -3.80 -13.93 -6.12
C ILE A 102 -2.28 -13.84 -5.93
N VAL A 103 -1.76 -12.61 -5.86
CA VAL A 103 -0.31 -12.36 -5.83
C VAL A 103 0.37 -12.93 -4.58
N SER A 104 -0.27 -12.77 -3.42
CA SER A 104 0.29 -13.19 -2.13
C SER A 104 -0.76 -13.25 -1.04
N ALA A 105 -0.57 -14.14 -0.06
CA ALA A 105 -1.31 -14.16 1.20
C ALA A 105 -0.36 -13.90 2.38
N PHE A 106 -0.88 -13.28 3.43
CA PHE A 106 -0.12 -12.84 4.60
C PHE A 106 -0.71 -13.44 5.87
N ASP A 107 0.14 -14.07 6.68
CA ASP A 107 -0.22 -14.62 7.96
C ASP A 107 0.57 -13.92 9.09
N PHE A 108 -0.19 -13.34 10.03
CA PHE A 108 0.29 -12.58 11.19
C PHE A 108 0.08 -13.34 12.51
N LEU A 109 -0.42 -14.58 12.50
CA LEU A 109 -0.78 -15.32 13.72
C LEU A 109 0.42 -15.54 14.67
N ASN A 110 1.63 -15.59 14.13
CA ASN A 110 2.85 -15.75 14.92
C ASN A 110 3.48 -14.42 15.38
N SER A 111 2.84 -13.27 15.10
CA SER A 111 3.26 -11.96 15.60
C SER A 111 2.79 -11.74 17.03
N ASN A 112 3.67 -11.20 17.87
CA ASN A 112 3.36 -10.84 19.26
C ASN A 112 4.00 -9.49 19.65
N ARG A 113 3.96 -9.13 20.93
CA ARG A 113 4.50 -7.85 21.42
C ARG A 113 6.03 -7.77 21.36
N ASP A 114 6.71 -8.91 21.42
CA ASP A 114 8.16 -9.00 21.55
C ASP A 114 8.84 -9.24 20.18
N GLY A 115 8.09 -9.72 19.19
CA GLY A 115 8.56 -9.97 17.83
C GLY A 115 7.43 -9.90 16.80
N PHE A 116 7.70 -9.21 15.69
CA PHE A 116 6.79 -9.10 14.56
C PHE A 116 7.17 -10.11 13.48
N ASN A 117 6.39 -11.19 13.39
CA ASN A 117 6.61 -12.31 12.46
C ASN A 117 5.49 -12.37 11.43
N VAL A 118 5.87 -12.23 10.16
CA VAL A 118 4.93 -12.29 9.03
C VAL A 118 5.33 -13.43 8.12
N THR A 119 4.42 -14.36 7.90
CA THR A 119 4.61 -15.43 6.91
C THR A 119 3.96 -14.99 5.61
N VAL A 120 4.74 -14.95 4.53
CA VAL A 120 4.27 -14.56 3.20
C VAL A 120 4.17 -15.80 2.33
N TRP A 121 2.97 -16.07 1.85
CA TRP A 121 2.66 -17.17 0.95
C TRP A 121 2.50 -16.61 -0.45
N TYR A 122 3.16 -17.22 -1.43
CA TYR A 122 3.04 -16.83 -2.83
C TYR A 122 3.25 -18.04 -3.72
N ASN A 123 2.74 -17.96 -4.93
CA ASN A 123 2.93 -19.02 -5.90
C ASN A 123 4.20 -18.77 -6.73
N SER A 124 5.10 -19.76 -6.76
CA SER A 124 6.36 -19.68 -7.48
C SER A 124 6.27 -20.19 -8.92
N THR A 125 5.08 -20.22 -9.54
CA THR A 125 4.92 -20.77 -10.90
C THR A 125 5.83 -20.11 -11.94
N TYR A 126 6.09 -18.81 -11.78
CA TYR A 126 6.95 -18.02 -12.66
C TYR A 126 8.46 -18.18 -12.37
N LYS A 127 8.83 -18.97 -11.35
CA LYS A 127 10.22 -19.36 -11.11
C LYS A 127 10.66 -20.31 -12.22
N GLY A 128 11.56 -19.83 -13.07
CA GLY A 128 12.19 -20.65 -14.10
C GLY A 128 12.97 -21.81 -13.46
N ASN A 129 12.83 -23.02 -14.02
CA ASN A 129 13.57 -24.20 -13.55
C ASN A 129 15.04 -24.20 -14.02
N THR A 130 15.41 -23.30 -14.93
CA THR A 130 16.73 -23.23 -15.56
C THR A 130 17.44 -21.94 -15.19
N SER A 131 18.66 -22.04 -14.68
CA SER A 131 19.57 -20.93 -14.36
C SER A 131 19.95 -20.03 -15.55
N LEU A 132 19.54 -20.38 -16.78
CA LEU A 132 19.75 -19.57 -17.99
C LEU A 132 18.64 -18.55 -18.28
N VAL A 133 17.42 -18.75 -17.74
CA VAL A 133 16.32 -17.80 -17.93
C VAL A 133 16.15 -17.01 -16.64
N PRO A 134 16.31 -15.68 -16.67
CA PRO A 134 16.16 -14.87 -15.47
C PRO A 134 14.74 -15.01 -14.92
N THR A 135 14.65 -15.26 -13.60
CA THR A 135 13.37 -15.47 -12.91
C THR A 135 12.60 -14.16 -12.82
N ALA A 136 11.33 -14.18 -13.24
CA ALA A 136 10.47 -13.01 -13.08
C ALA A 136 10.26 -12.70 -11.60
N LEU A 137 10.41 -11.43 -11.23
CA LEU A 137 10.25 -10.96 -9.86
C LEU A 137 8.80 -10.57 -9.61
N LEU A 138 8.19 -11.21 -8.62
CA LEU A 138 6.83 -10.88 -8.20
C LEU A 138 6.79 -9.53 -7.46
N ARG A 139 5.73 -8.75 -7.66
CA ARG A 139 5.48 -7.43 -7.04
C ARG A 139 5.07 -7.50 -5.55
N ILE A 140 5.58 -8.50 -4.82
CA ILE A 140 5.26 -8.76 -3.40
C ILE A 140 5.88 -7.74 -2.43
N PRO A 141 7.13 -7.25 -2.61
CA PRO A 141 7.74 -6.36 -1.61
C PRO A 141 6.93 -5.08 -1.32
N ARG A 142 6.25 -4.53 -2.33
CA ARG A 142 5.40 -3.34 -2.20
C ARG A 142 4.15 -3.65 -1.36
N SER A 143 3.49 -4.78 -1.62
CA SER A 143 2.33 -5.20 -0.83
C SER A 143 2.72 -5.58 0.60
N VAL A 144 3.86 -6.24 0.81
CA VAL A 144 4.41 -6.53 2.16
C VAL A 144 4.53 -5.25 2.97
N ASN A 145 5.16 -4.21 2.42
CA ASN A 145 5.35 -2.94 3.12
C ASN A 145 4.00 -2.34 3.57
N LEU A 146 3.00 -2.32 2.70
CA LEU A 146 1.67 -1.82 3.04
C LEU A 146 1.01 -2.64 4.17
N VAL A 147 0.97 -3.97 4.03
CA VAL A 147 0.27 -4.81 5.01
C VAL A 147 0.98 -4.79 6.37
N VAL A 148 2.30 -4.77 6.37
CA VAL A 148 3.10 -4.63 7.60
C VAL A 148 2.82 -3.29 8.29
N LEU A 149 2.92 -2.17 7.57
CA LEU A 149 2.70 -0.85 8.15
C LEU A 149 1.27 -0.70 8.68
N THR A 150 0.27 -1.17 7.94
CA THR A 150 -1.15 -1.09 8.37
C THR A 150 -1.39 -1.93 9.63
N SER A 151 -0.83 -3.14 9.72
CA SER A 151 -0.95 -3.98 10.93
C SER A 151 -0.32 -3.32 12.17
N LEU A 152 0.87 -2.74 12.02
CA LEU A 152 1.58 -2.06 13.11
C LEU A 152 0.85 -0.80 13.57
N VAL A 153 0.37 0.01 12.63
CA VAL A 153 -0.40 1.22 12.93
C VAL A 153 -1.71 0.86 13.63
N TYR A 154 -2.41 -0.16 13.14
CA TYR A 154 -3.65 -0.66 13.74
C TYR A 154 -3.42 -1.09 15.19
N GLU A 155 -2.39 -1.88 15.47
CA GLU A 155 -2.11 -2.36 16.82
C GLU A 155 -1.79 -1.21 17.79
N LYS A 156 -1.00 -0.22 17.35
CA LYS A 156 -0.67 0.97 18.15
C LYS A 156 -1.90 1.80 18.47
N GLN A 157 -2.73 2.09 17.47
CA GLN A 157 -3.95 2.88 17.69
C GLN A 157 -4.96 2.14 18.58
N HIS A 158 -5.12 0.83 18.38
CA HIS A 158 -6.04 0.03 19.18
C HIS A 158 -5.63 0.00 20.66
N LYS A 159 -4.34 -0.22 20.95
CA LYS A 159 -3.82 -0.19 22.33
C LYS A 159 -4.01 1.17 23.00
N LEU A 160 -3.70 2.27 22.32
CA LEU A 160 -3.90 3.62 22.84
C LEU A 160 -5.37 3.89 23.15
N ARG A 161 -6.28 3.53 22.23
CA ARG A 161 -7.73 3.71 22.40
C ARG A 161 -8.27 2.90 23.58
N ILE A 162 -7.81 1.66 23.78
CA ILE A 162 -8.25 0.84 24.93
C ILE A 162 -7.75 1.41 26.25
N MET A 163 -6.47 1.80 26.35
CA MET A 163 -5.92 2.40 27.57
C MET A 163 -6.66 3.70 27.92
N MET A 164 -7.02 4.50 26.92
CA MET A 164 -7.79 5.73 27.12
C MET A 164 -9.21 5.45 27.64
N LYS A 165 -9.91 4.46 27.06
CA LYS A 165 -11.26 4.05 27.51
C LYS A 165 -11.26 3.42 28.91
N MET A 166 -10.20 2.72 29.29
CA MET A 166 -10.02 2.15 30.65
C MET A 166 -9.88 3.22 31.74
N HIS A 167 -9.32 4.38 31.40
CA HIS A 167 -9.27 5.54 32.31
C HIS A 167 -10.56 6.38 32.30
N GLY A 168 -11.64 5.89 31.67
CA GLY A 168 -12.93 6.61 31.60
C GLY A 168 -12.91 7.84 30.68
N LEU A 169 -11.84 8.02 29.91
CA LEU A 169 -11.69 9.13 28.98
C LEU A 169 -12.38 8.75 27.66
N GLY A 170 -13.44 9.48 27.31
CA GLY A 170 -14.11 9.35 26.01
C GLY A 170 -13.21 9.80 24.85
N ASP A 171 -13.61 9.53 23.60
CA ASP A 171 -12.79 9.90 22.43
C ASP A 171 -12.65 11.44 22.25
N GLY A 172 -13.50 12.25 22.89
CA GLY A 172 -13.53 13.72 22.79
C GLY A 172 -12.33 14.46 23.42
N PRO A 173 -11.99 14.22 24.71
CA PRO A 173 -10.83 14.82 25.37
C PRO A 173 -9.50 14.72 24.62
N TYR A 174 -9.25 13.61 23.91
CA TYR A 174 -8.03 13.44 23.11
C TYR A 174 -7.95 14.46 21.98
N TRP A 175 -9.05 14.67 21.26
CA TRP A 175 -9.14 15.73 20.26
C TRP A 175 -8.90 17.10 20.93
N THR A 176 -9.56 17.40 22.03
CA THR A 176 -9.43 18.70 22.70
C THR A 176 -7.99 19.00 23.15
N ILE A 177 -7.29 18.01 23.72
CA ILE A 177 -5.90 18.15 24.17
C ILE A 177 -4.96 18.28 22.98
N SER A 178 -5.11 17.42 21.96
CA SER A 178 -4.22 17.44 20.79
C SER A 178 -4.37 18.75 20.00
N TYR A 179 -5.59 19.16 19.67
CA TYR A 179 -5.83 20.41 18.95
C TYR A 179 -5.51 21.65 19.81
N GLY A 180 -5.77 21.60 21.12
CA GLY A 180 -5.42 22.67 22.04
C GLY A 180 -3.91 22.91 22.12
N TYR A 181 -3.12 21.83 22.17
CA TYR A 181 -1.65 21.92 22.17
C TYR A 181 -1.11 22.54 20.87
N PHE A 182 -1.59 22.09 19.71
CA PHE A 182 -1.18 22.66 18.42
C PHE A 182 -1.59 24.13 18.27
N LEU A 183 -2.77 24.51 18.76
CA LEU A 183 -3.23 25.90 18.76
C LEU A 183 -2.36 26.78 19.66
N ALA A 184 -2.00 26.31 20.85
CA ALA A 184 -1.10 27.04 21.75
C ALA A 184 0.30 27.23 21.14
N LEU A 185 0.88 26.18 20.54
CA LEU A 185 2.15 26.27 19.81
C LEU A 185 2.09 27.27 18.65
N SER A 186 1.00 27.26 17.88
CA SER A 186 0.77 28.21 16.80
C SER A 186 0.71 29.66 17.30
N MET A 187 0.02 29.91 18.41
CA MET A 187 -0.07 31.24 19.01
C MET A 187 1.30 31.74 19.47
N ILE A 188 2.07 30.88 20.16
CA ILE A 188 3.43 31.20 20.59
C ILE A 188 4.33 31.51 19.38
N TYR A 189 4.28 30.67 18.35
CA TYR A 189 5.08 30.86 17.13
C TYR A 189 4.75 32.19 16.43
N MET A 190 3.46 32.53 16.28
CA MET A 190 3.04 33.79 15.67
C MET A 190 3.43 35.00 16.52
N SER A 191 3.34 34.91 17.84
CA SER A 191 3.81 35.98 18.74
C SER A 191 5.32 36.21 18.62
N CYS A 192 6.12 35.15 18.58
CA CYS A 192 7.57 35.27 18.35
C CYS A 192 7.86 35.92 16.99
N PHE A 193 7.19 35.46 15.92
CA PHE A 193 7.38 36.01 14.58
C PHE A 193 7.09 37.51 14.51
N VAL A 194 6.01 37.97 15.14
CA VAL A 194 5.65 39.40 15.19
C VAL A 194 6.68 40.22 15.96
N ILE A 195 7.18 39.72 17.10
CA ILE A 195 8.21 40.42 17.89
C ILE A 195 9.50 40.59 17.08
N PHE A 196 10.01 39.52 16.47
CA PHE A 196 11.22 39.59 15.66
C PHE A 196 11.05 40.43 14.39
N GLY A 197 9.88 40.37 13.74
CA GLY A 197 9.57 41.21 12.58
C GLY A 197 9.37 42.69 12.90
N SER A 198 9.09 43.04 14.16
CA SER A 198 8.94 44.43 14.62
C SER A 198 10.26 45.08 15.07
N ILE A 199 11.33 44.30 15.21
CA ILE A 199 12.66 44.76 15.67
C ILE A 199 13.61 45.03 14.48
N LEU A 200 13.23 44.64 13.26
CA LEU A 200 13.93 44.94 12.01
C LEU A 200 13.35 46.18 11.33
#